data_AF-A0A3D0M2G3-F1
#
_entry.id   AF-A0A3D0M2G3-F1
#
_cell.length_a   1.000
_cell.length_b   1.000
_cell.length_c   1.000
_cell.angle_alpha   90.00
_cell.angle_beta   90.00
_cell.angle_gamma   90.00
#
_symmetry.space_group_name_H-M   'P 1'
#
loop_
_entity.id
_entity.type
_entity.pdbx_description
1 polymer ?
#
loop_
_entity_poly.entity_id
_entity_poly.type
_entity_poly.pdbx_seq_one_letter_code
_entity_poly.pdbx_strand_id
1 'polypeptide(L)'
;MRRSALQVAEAHKIDPSDMQWYAAFHNTTHHPHLHMIVYSKKLKQGYLTNKAIEKMRGMFANDIFRNEQYHLFALQTKMRDELKDEVKERLDELYRRSQEKISCDDKMHGLFEKLIGQLKNHQGKMLYGYLVKPIKETVDTIVAELAKDSRVADFYAEWNNINREKLSTYYDKPKPDIPLEENKEFRSIKNSVVRTAVLMMKLSEQSQQPISAPEINSAVTGLVSILGRLFSTSCQKQYARLNTQIDSKLKSKIAEKKLAQGLKIDRSYKEDIDEDEEQEQGFGLSL
;
A
#
# COMPACT_ATOMS: atom_id res chain seq x y z
N MET A 1 -3.08 8.05 -30.55
CA MET A 1 -3.16 9.41 -31.13
C MET A 1 -4.58 9.92 -31.32
N ARG A 2 -5.43 9.32 -32.17
CA ARG A 2 -6.79 9.87 -32.44
C ARG A 2 -7.64 10.14 -31.17
N ARG A 3 -7.58 9.24 -30.18
CA ARG A 3 -8.29 9.38 -28.90
C ARG A 3 -7.74 10.50 -28.00
N SER A 4 -6.45 10.82 -28.13
CA SER A 4 -5.73 11.69 -27.19
C SER A 4 -5.19 12.98 -27.84
N ALA A 5 -5.67 13.30 -29.05
CA ALA A 5 -5.12 14.36 -29.89
C ALA A 5 -5.23 15.75 -29.22
N LEU A 6 -6.36 16.02 -28.56
CA LEU A 6 -6.58 17.28 -27.85
C LEU A 6 -5.64 17.44 -26.66
N GLN A 7 -5.41 16.37 -25.92
CA GLN A 7 -4.54 16.41 -24.76
C GLN A 7 -3.06 16.48 -25.16
N VAL A 8 -2.68 15.88 -26.30
CA VAL A 8 -1.34 16.05 -26.89
C VAL A 8 -1.14 17.48 -27.36
N ALA A 9 -2.13 18.08 -28.04
CA ALA A 9 -2.12 19.49 -28.45
C ALA A 9 -1.96 20.41 -27.24
N GLU A 10 -2.77 20.21 -26.19
CA GLU A 10 -2.71 20.97 -24.93
C GLU A 10 -1.31 20.88 -24.30
N ALA A 11 -0.73 19.67 -24.21
CA ALA A 11 0.58 19.45 -23.62
C ALA A 11 1.72 20.15 -24.39
N HIS A 12 1.59 20.25 -25.72
CA HIS A 12 2.55 20.97 -26.57
C HIS A 12 2.22 22.47 -26.71
N LYS A 13 1.14 22.95 -26.08
CA LYS A 13 0.62 24.32 -26.24
C LYS A 13 0.38 24.67 -27.71
N ILE A 14 -0.23 23.76 -28.45
CA ILE A 14 -0.59 23.89 -29.85
C ILE A 14 -2.11 24.00 -29.95
N ASP A 15 -2.62 24.90 -30.79
CA ASP A 15 -4.04 24.90 -31.12
C ASP A 15 -4.37 23.60 -31.88
N PRO A 16 -5.40 22.82 -31.49
CA PRO A 16 -5.74 21.59 -32.19
C PRO A 16 -5.88 21.72 -33.72
N SER A 17 -6.32 22.88 -34.25
CA SER A 17 -6.41 23.10 -35.71
C SER A 17 -5.05 23.28 -36.39
N ASP A 18 -4.05 23.74 -35.63
CA ASP A 18 -2.70 24.01 -36.11
C ASP A 18 -1.75 22.82 -35.90
N MET A 19 -2.14 21.82 -35.09
CA MET A 19 -1.33 20.65 -34.76
C MET A 19 -1.15 19.72 -35.95
N GLN A 20 0.10 19.33 -36.21
CA GLN A 20 0.49 18.26 -37.12
C GLN A 20 1.24 17.19 -36.32
N TRP A 21 1.09 15.93 -36.73
CA TRP A 21 1.83 14.84 -36.11
C TRP A 21 2.15 13.76 -37.12
N TYR A 22 3.33 13.17 -36.98
CA TYR A 22 3.77 11.99 -37.71
C TYR A 22 4.28 10.97 -36.70
N ALA A 23 4.04 9.70 -36.96
CA ALA A 23 4.55 8.65 -36.10
C ALA A 23 4.96 7.42 -36.90
N ALA A 24 6.03 6.78 -36.45
CA ALA A 24 6.52 5.50 -36.96
C ALA A 24 6.55 4.50 -35.80
N PHE A 25 5.92 3.36 -36.00
CA PHE A 25 5.87 2.28 -35.01
C PHE A 25 6.85 1.18 -35.40
N HIS A 26 7.69 0.78 -34.45
CA HIS A 26 8.56 -0.38 -34.58
C HIS A 26 8.01 -1.49 -33.73
N ASN A 27 7.81 -2.66 -34.35
CA ASN A 27 7.37 -3.87 -33.66
C ASN A 27 8.54 -4.83 -33.47
N THR A 28 9.51 -4.44 -32.66
CA THR A 28 10.64 -5.32 -32.28
C THR A 28 10.19 -6.27 -31.18
N THR A 29 10.61 -7.54 -31.22
CA THR A 29 10.16 -8.64 -30.34
C THR A 29 10.10 -8.31 -28.84
N HIS A 30 11.00 -7.45 -28.34
CA HIS A 30 11.08 -7.15 -26.92
C HIS A 30 10.62 -5.74 -26.54
N HIS A 31 10.56 -4.78 -27.47
CA HIS A 31 10.23 -3.38 -27.17
C HIS A 31 9.49 -2.66 -28.32
N PRO A 32 8.25 -3.05 -28.69
CA PRO A 32 7.36 -2.19 -29.46
C PRO A 32 7.41 -0.74 -28.97
N HIS A 33 7.81 0.17 -29.85
CA HIS A 33 7.90 1.59 -29.53
C HIS A 33 7.48 2.46 -30.71
N LEU A 34 7.06 3.68 -30.38
CA LEU A 34 6.59 4.68 -31.33
C LEU A 34 7.54 5.87 -31.31
N HIS A 35 8.13 6.20 -32.45
CA HIS A 35 8.70 7.52 -32.66
C HIS A 35 7.59 8.45 -33.12
N MET A 36 7.36 9.54 -32.39
CA MET A 36 6.32 10.51 -32.71
C MET A 36 6.89 11.91 -32.74
N ILE A 37 6.61 12.64 -33.82
CA ILE A 37 6.91 14.06 -33.96
C ILE A 37 5.57 14.80 -33.93
N VAL A 38 5.47 15.81 -33.07
CA VAL A 38 4.33 16.70 -32.98
C VAL A 38 4.83 18.13 -33.16
N TYR A 39 4.22 18.88 -34.06
CA TYR A 39 4.61 20.25 -34.36
C TYR A 39 3.41 21.12 -34.74
N SER A 40 3.59 22.44 -34.70
CA SER A 40 2.57 23.40 -35.11
C SER A 40 2.87 23.98 -36.49
N LYS A 41 1.82 24.31 -37.24
CA LYS A 41 1.93 25.15 -38.46
C LYS A 41 2.38 26.58 -38.14
N LYS A 42 2.28 27.04 -36.89
CA LYS A 42 2.64 28.39 -36.44
C LYS A 42 3.90 28.38 -35.58
N LEU A 43 4.82 29.31 -35.86
CA LEU A 43 6.13 29.40 -35.21
C LEU A 43 6.10 29.69 -33.70
N LYS A 44 5.00 30.26 -33.17
CA LYS A 44 4.85 30.65 -31.75
C LYS A 44 4.18 29.57 -30.88
N GLN A 45 4.05 28.35 -31.37
CA GLN A 45 3.44 27.21 -30.66
C GLN A 45 4.40 26.01 -30.68
N GLY A 46 4.10 24.97 -29.88
CA GLY A 46 4.87 23.72 -29.88
C GLY A 46 5.96 23.63 -28.81
N TYR A 47 5.79 24.33 -27.69
CA TYR A 47 6.74 24.28 -26.58
C TYR A 47 6.31 23.24 -25.54
N LEU A 48 7.21 22.32 -25.24
CA LEU A 48 7.04 21.34 -24.17
C LEU A 48 7.68 21.82 -22.87
N THR A 49 7.04 21.47 -21.76
CA THR A 49 7.60 21.65 -20.42
C THR A 49 7.74 20.28 -19.76
N ASN A 50 8.66 20.14 -18.80
CA ASN A 50 8.81 18.88 -18.05
C ASN A 50 7.48 18.43 -17.42
N LYS A 51 6.69 19.37 -16.87
CA LYS A 51 5.36 19.09 -16.32
C LYS A 51 4.37 18.56 -17.37
N ALA A 52 4.41 19.10 -18.59
CA ALA A 52 3.57 18.63 -19.69
C ALA A 52 3.99 17.24 -20.16
N ILE A 53 5.30 16.95 -20.19
CA ILE A 53 5.84 15.61 -20.48
C ILE A 53 5.35 14.60 -19.44
N GLU A 54 5.45 14.92 -18.15
CA GLU A 54 4.94 14.06 -17.08
C GLU A 54 3.42 13.81 -17.19
N LYS A 55 2.62 14.85 -17.48
CA LYS A 55 1.17 14.70 -17.71
C LYS A 55 0.88 13.78 -18.89
N MET A 56 1.61 13.91 -20.01
CA MET A 56 1.46 13.03 -21.17
C MET A 56 1.85 11.59 -20.86
N ARG A 57 2.98 11.36 -20.17
CA ARG A 57 3.38 10.02 -19.71
C ARG A 57 2.27 9.37 -18.90
N GLY A 58 1.72 10.09 -17.92
CA GLY A 58 0.61 9.62 -17.10
C GLY A 58 -0.63 9.27 -17.91
N MET A 59 -1.00 10.11 -18.87
CA MET A 59 -2.17 9.87 -19.73
C MET A 59 -2.01 8.64 -20.62
N PHE A 60 -0.87 8.50 -21.32
CA PHE A 60 -0.63 7.33 -22.16
C PHE A 60 -0.55 6.05 -21.33
N ALA A 61 0.13 6.09 -20.18
CA ALA A 61 0.20 4.97 -19.26
C ALA A 61 -1.20 4.52 -18.80
N ASN A 62 -2.08 5.47 -18.44
CA ASN A 62 -3.46 5.18 -18.03
C ASN A 62 -4.33 4.62 -19.16
N ASP A 63 -4.09 4.98 -20.42
CA ASP A 63 -4.86 4.45 -21.56
C ASP A 63 -4.34 3.06 -21.99
N ILE A 64 -3.02 2.86 -22.04
CA ILE A 64 -2.38 1.61 -22.47
C ILE A 64 -2.52 0.49 -21.42
N PHE A 65 -2.38 0.85 -20.15
CA PHE A 65 -2.40 -0.09 -19.02
C PHE A 65 -3.67 0.03 -18.18
N ARG A 66 -4.77 0.50 -18.77
CA ARG A 66 -6.01 0.83 -18.03
C ARG A 66 -6.51 -0.32 -17.16
N ASN A 67 -6.56 -1.53 -17.73
CA ASN A 67 -7.10 -2.71 -17.04
C ASN A 67 -6.17 -3.18 -15.93
N GLU A 68 -4.86 -3.13 -16.18
CA GLU A 68 -3.82 -3.45 -15.23
C GLU A 68 -3.82 -2.47 -14.06
N GLN A 69 -3.92 -1.17 -14.35
CA GLN A 69 -4.05 -0.13 -13.34
C GLN A 69 -5.30 -0.37 -12.48
N TYR A 70 -6.46 -0.60 -13.11
CA TYR A 70 -7.69 -0.90 -12.39
C TYR A 70 -7.52 -2.09 -11.43
N HIS A 71 -6.92 -3.19 -11.91
CA HIS A 71 -6.67 -4.35 -11.08
C HIS A 71 -5.69 -4.05 -9.92
N LEU A 72 -4.59 -3.35 -10.18
CA LEU A 72 -3.64 -2.94 -9.14
C LEU A 72 -4.29 -2.04 -8.07
N PHE A 73 -5.19 -1.13 -8.47
CA PHE A 73 -5.97 -0.32 -7.52
C PHE A 73 -6.92 -1.16 -6.67
N ALA A 74 -7.59 -2.14 -7.27
CA ALA A 74 -8.47 -3.07 -6.55
C ALA A 74 -7.67 -3.90 -5.55
N LEU A 75 -6.52 -4.46 -5.96
CA LEU A 75 -5.67 -5.26 -5.09
C LEU A 75 -5.05 -4.40 -3.96
N GLN A 76 -4.61 -3.18 -4.25
CA GLN A 76 -4.14 -2.24 -3.25
C GLN A 76 -5.21 -1.93 -2.20
N THR A 77 -6.46 -1.74 -2.65
CA THR A 77 -7.61 -1.50 -1.77
C THR A 77 -7.87 -2.70 -0.87
N LYS A 78 -7.84 -3.91 -1.42
CA LYS A 78 -7.98 -5.17 -0.68
C LYS A 78 -6.90 -5.32 0.39
N MET A 79 -5.62 -5.19 0.02
CA MET A 79 -4.49 -5.30 0.96
C MET A 79 -4.56 -4.23 2.06
N ARG A 80 -5.00 -3.01 1.71
CA ARG A 80 -5.20 -1.93 2.69
C ARG A 80 -6.25 -2.32 3.74
N ASP A 81 -7.32 -2.97 3.31
CA ASP A 81 -8.43 -3.33 4.20
C ASP A 81 -8.07 -4.56 5.04
N GLU A 82 -7.41 -5.57 4.47
CA GLU A 82 -6.85 -6.72 5.20
C GLU A 82 -5.83 -6.29 6.26
N LEU A 83 -4.92 -5.35 5.93
CA LEU A 83 -3.98 -4.79 6.89
C LEU A 83 -4.68 -4.09 8.06
N LYS A 84 -5.77 -3.35 7.79
CA LYS A 84 -6.53 -2.67 8.85
C LYS A 84 -7.22 -3.67 9.78
N ASP A 85 -7.74 -4.76 9.22
CA ASP A 85 -8.39 -5.82 9.99
C ASP A 85 -7.38 -6.56 10.86
N GLU A 86 -6.20 -6.86 10.33
CA GLU A 86 -5.13 -7.52 11.09
C GLU A 86 -4.60 -6.64 12.23
N VAL A 87 -4.39 -5.35 11.97
CA VAL A 87 -4.02 -4.41 13.03
C VAL A 87 -5.12 -4.27 14.08
N LYS A 88 -6.39 -4.30 13.67
CA LYS A 88 -7.52 -4.26 14.61
C LYS A 88 -7.53 -5.50 15.50
N GLU A 89 -7.37 -6.69 14.94
CA GLU A 89 -7.28 -7.94 15.71
C GLU A 89 -6.15 -7.89 16.75
N ARG A 90 -4.98 -7.37 16.34
CA ARG A 90 -3.86 -7.19 17.27
C ARG A 90 -4.16 -6.20 18.39
N LEU A 91 -4.85 -5.09 18.09
CA LEU A 91 -5.28 -4.12 19.09
C LEU A 91 -6.33 -4.70 20.04
N ASP A 92 -7.26 -5.50 19.54
CA ASP A 92 -8.30 -6.17 20.34
C ASP A 92 -7.68 -7.23 21.27
N GLU A 93 -6.65 -7.95 20.81
CA GLU A 93 -5.85 -8.85 21.65
C GLU A 93 -5.15 -8.11 22.80
N LEU A 94 -4.48 -6.99 22.50
CA LEU A 94 -3.83 -6.14 23.51
C LEU A 94 -4.85 -5.59 24.51
N TYR A 95 -6.03 -5.18 24.04
CA TYR A 95 -7.12 -4.74 24.90
C TYR A 95 -7.60 -5.85 25.83
N ARG A 96 -7.88 -7.05 25.32
CA ARG A 96 -8.31 -8.20 26.15
C ARG A 96 -7.28 -8.54 27.22
N ARG A 97 -5.98 -8.57 26.88
CA ARG A 97 -4.89 -8.82 27.83
C ARG A 97 -4.88 -7.78 28.96
N SER A 98 -5.17 -6.51 28.65
CA SER A 98 -5.27 -5.46 29.66
C SER A 98 -6.42 -5.70 30.66
N GLN A 99 -7.51 -6.37 30.26
CA GLN A 99 -8.63 -6.71 31.14
C GLN A 99 -8.27 -7.83 32.13
N GLU A 100 -7.44 -8.77 31.69
CA GLU A 100 -7.06 -9.96 32.47
C GLU A 100 -6.00 -9.65 33.53
N LYS A 101 -5.52 -8.39 33.64
CA LYS A 101 -4.42 -7.95 34.52
C LYS A 101 -3.14 -8.78 34.38
N ILE A 102 -2.95 -9.44 33.24
CA ILE A 102 -1.73 -10.18 32.94
C ILE A 102 -0.69 -9.16 32.50
N SER A 103 0.08 -8.66 33.47
CA SER A 103 1.22 -7.79 33.22
C SER A 103 2.33 -8.61 32.58
N CYS A 104 2.47 -8.51 31.26
CA CYS A 104 3.74 -8.78 30.61
C CYS A 104 4.45 -7.45 30.41
N ASP A 105 5.70 -7.37 30.87
CA ASP A 105 6.62 -6.26 30.60
C ASP A 105 7.06 -6.32 29.12
N ASP A 106 6.08 -6.16 28.23
CA ASP A 106 6.27 -6.04 26.80
C ASP A 106 6.31 -4.54 26.48
N LYS A 107 7.23 -4.15 25.60
CA LYS A 107 7.36 -2.81 25.05
C LYS A 107 6.01 -2.20 24.64
N MET A 108 5.09 -3.01 24.13
CA MET A 108 3.72 -2.54 23.82
C MET A 108 2.91 -2.11 25.01
N HIS A 109 3.01 -2.80 26.13
CA HIS A 109 2.35 -2.37 27.33
C HIS A 109 2.84 -0.98 27.76
N GLY A 110 4.17 -0.80 27.85
CA GLY A 110 4.76 0.49 28.24
C GLY A 110 4.41 1.65 27.29
N LEU A 111 4.29 1.41 25.98
CA LEU A 111 3.84 2.45 25.05
C LEU A 111 2.36 2.82 25.26
N PHE A 112 1.48 1.84 25.48
CA PHE A 112 0.07 2.10 25.75
C PHE A 112 -0.13 2.80 27.11
N GLU A 113 0.60 2.43 28.15
CA GLU A 113 0.59 3.13 29.44
C GLU A 113 1.02 4.60 29.29
N LYS A 114 2.13 4.84 28.57
CA LYS A 114 2.59 6.19 28.24
C LYS A 114 1.51 6.98 27.49
N LEU A 115 0.90 6.38 26.46
CA LEU A 115 -0.15 7.03 25.69
C LEU A 115 -1.38 7.34 26.55
N ILE A 116 -1.82 6.42 27.41
CA ILE A 116 -2.93 6.63 28.35
C ILE A 116 -2.63 7.80 29.29
N GLY A 117 -1.44 7.84 29.89
CA GLY A 117 -1.03 8.95 30.76
C GLY A 117 -1.01 10.30 30.05
N GLN A 118 -0.58 10.33 28.79
CA GLN A 118 -0.63 11.53 27.95
C GLN A 118 -2.07 11.96 27.63
N LEU A 119 -2.95 11.01 27.29
CA LEU A 119 -4.33 11.28 26.93
C LEU A 119 -5.17 11.75 28.13
N LYS A 120 -4.90 11.27 29.36
CA LYS A 120 -5.56 11.76 30.59
C LYS A 120 -5.42 13.27 30.78
N ASN A 121 -4.27 13.83 30.39
CA ASN A 121 -3.97 15.25 30.52
C ASN A 121 -4.31 16.05 29.24
N HIS A 122 -4.80 15.39 28.19
CA HIS A 122 -5.08 16.04 26.92
C HIS A 122 -6.48 16.65 26.90
N GLN A 123 -6.55 17.96 26.63
CA GLN A 123 -7.80 18.67 26.40
C GLN A 123 -8.11 18.72 24.90
N GLY A 124 -9.27 18.20 24.49
CA GLY A 124 -9.73 18.27 23.11
C GLY A 124 -10.22 16.94 22.52
N LYS A 125 -10.32 16.88 21.19
CA LYS A 125 -10.80 15.69 20.47
C LYS A 125 -9.72 14.60 20.47
N MET A 126 -10.07 13.41 20.96
CA MET A 126 -9.21 12.21 20.98
C MET A 126 -9.12 11.54 19.59
N LEU A 127 -8.62 12.27 18.60
CA LEU A 127 -8.42 11.82 17.23
C LEU A 127 -7.03 12.25 16.78
N TYR A 128 -6.27 11.36 16.13
CA TYR A 128 -4.85 11.57 15.81
C TYR A 128 -4.56 12.95 15.21
N GLY A 129 -5.43 13.45 14.33
CA GLY A 129 -5.27 14.77 13.71
C GLY A 129 -5.20 15.95 14.67
N TYR A 130 -5.92 15.87 15.78
CA TYR A 130 -6.09 16.94 16.76
C TYR A 130 -5.10 16.84 17.93
N LEU A 131 -4.38 15.73 18.04
CA LEU A 131 -3.39 15.52 19.09
C LEU A 131 -2.19 16.45 18.92
N VAL A 132 -1.60 16.86 20.05
CA VAL A 132 -0.33 17.61 20.06
C VAL A 132 0.83 16.70 19.66
N LYS A 133 1.92 17.31 19.16
CA LYS A 133 3.07 16.58 18.58
C LYS A 133 3.61 15.44 19.48
N PRO A 134 3.84 15.63 20.80
CA PRO A 134 4.37 14.54 21.65
C PRO A 134 3.45 13.30 21.76
N ILE A 135 2.13 13.51 21.67
CA ILE A 135 1.15 12.42 21.71
C ILE A 135 1.12 11.71 20.34
N LYS A 136 1.18 12.49 19.25
CA LYS A 136 1.28 11.92 17.89
C LYS A 136 2.50 11.02 17.74
N GLU A 137 3.66 11.44 18.22
CA GLU A 137 4.90 10.64 18.20
C GLU A 137 4.75 9.32 18.97
N THR A 138 4.02 9.32 20.08
CA THR A 138 3.75 8.09 20.84
C THR A 138 2.81 7.16 20.07
N VAL A 139 1.78 7.70 19.42
CA VAL A 139 0.91 6.92 18.51
C VAL A 139 1.69 6.37 17.33
N ASP A 140 2.57 7.16 16.72
CA ASP A 140 3.39 6.76 15.58
C ASP A 140 4.37 5.65 15.99
N THR A 141 4.95 5.72 17.18
CA THR A 141 5.81 4.66 17.74
C THR A 141 5.03 3.36 17.97
N ILE A 142 3.78 3.43 18.44
CA ILE A 142 2.93 2.24 18.59
C ILE A 142 2.63 1.62 17.22
N VAL A 143 2.31 2.44 16.21
CA VAL A 143 2.08 1.93 14.84
C VAL A 143 3.34 1.29 14.27
N ALA A 144 4.52 1.88 14.49
CA ALA A 144 5.78 1.31 14.07
C ALA A 144 6.09 -0.03 14.75
N GLU A 145 5.67 -0.22 16.01
CA GLU A 145 5.80 -1.53 16.66
C GLU A 145 4.76 -2.53 16.16
N LEU A 146 3.50 -2.12 15.95
CA LEU A 146 2.48 -2.98 15.35
C LEU A 146 2.94 -3.48 13.98
N ALA A 147 3.66 -2.66 13.22
CA ALA A 147 4.24 -3.03 11.93
C ALA A 147 5.28 -4.16 11.99
N LYS A 148 5.78 -4.51 13.19
CA LYS A 148 6.72 -5.63 13.38
C LYS A 148 6.02 -6.97 13.65
N ASP A 149 4.72 -6.96 13.94
CA ASP A 149 3.95 -8.20 14.00
C ASP A 149 3.99 -8.85 12.60
N SER A 150 4.30 -10.16 12.54
CA SER A 150 4.56 -10.83 11.27
C SER A 150 3.39 -10.72 10.29
N ARG A 151 2.15 -10.81 10.79
CA ARG A 151 0.96 -10.72 9.93
C ARG A 151 0.79 -9.32 9.37
N VAL A 152 0.99 -8.30 10.21
CA VAL A 152 0.94 -6.88 9.81
C VAL A 152 2.05 -6.56 8.80
N ALA A 153 3.27 -7.07 9.06
CA ALA A 153 4.42 -6.90 8.20
C ALA A 153 4.19 -7.50 6.80
N ASP A 154 3.63 -8.72 6.72
CA ASP A 154 3.35 -9.41 5.45
C ASP A 154 2.34 -8.63 4.59
N PHE A 155 1.21 -8.23 5.18
CA PHE A 155 0.20 -7.43 4.46
C PHE A 155 0.75 -6.08 4.02
N TYR A 156 1.58 -5.44 4.85
CA TYR A 156 2.15 -4.14 4.50
C TYR A 156 3.24 -4.23 3.43
N ALA A 157 4.06 -5.29 3.45
CA ALA A 157 5.04 -5.58 2.41
C ALA A 157 4.33 -5.77 1.06
N GLU A 158 3.22 -6.52 1.05
CA GLU A 158 2.45 -6.75 -0.17
C GLU A 158 1.75 -5.47 -0.66
N TRP A 159 1.23 -4.63 0.25
CA TRP A 159 0.70 -3.32 -0.11
C TRP A 159 1.77 -2.43 -0.77
N ASN A 160 2.99 -2.42 -0.22
CA ASN A 160 4.12 -1.67 -0.79
C ASN A 160 4.54 -2.21 -2.16
N ASN A 161 4.59 -3.53 -2.31
CA ASN A 161 4.85 -4.20 -3.59
C ASN A 161 3.88 -3.73 -4.69
N ILE A 162 2.56 -3.77 -4.41
CA ILE A 162 1.53 -3.29 -5.33
C ILE A 162 1.67 -1.79 -5.61
N ASN A 163 2.01 -1.00 -4.58
CA ASN A 163 2.21 0.43 -4.73
C ASN A 163 3.40 0.74 -5.65
N ARG A 164 4.52 0.00 -5.53
CA ARG A 164 5.67 0.10 -6.45
C ARG A 164 5.28 -0.28 -7.87
N GLU A 165 4.54 -1.37 -8.04
CA GLU A 165 4.09 -1.82 -9.36
C GLU A 165 3.17 -0.81 -10.04
N LYS A 166 2.28 -0.18 -9.27
CA LYS A 166 1.44 0.93 -9.76
C LYS A 166 2.31 2.10 -10.23
N LEU A 167 3.29 2.50 -9.41
CA LEU A 167 4.14 3.66 -9.67
C LEU A 167 5.15 3.45 -10.81
N SER A 168 5.64 2.22 -11.02
CA SER A 168 6.59 1.89 -12.10
C SER A 168 6.03 2.12 -13.50
N THR A 169 4.70 2.21 -13.62
CA THR A 169 4.03 2.55 -14.89
C THR A 169 4.23 4.04 -15.26
N TYR A 170 4.54 4.89 -14.28
CA TYR A 170 4.61 6.34 -14.45
C TYR A 170 6.02 6.93 -14.29
N TYR A 171 6.84 6.30 -13.45
CA TYR A 171 8.14 6.82 -13.03
C TYR A 171 9.25 5.82 -13.31
N ASP A 172 10.34 6.31 -13.88
CA ASP A 172 11.52 5.51 -14.21
C ASP A 172 12.36 5.11 -12.98
N LYS A 173 12.15 5.81 -11.85
CA LYS A 173 12.89 5.57 -10.60
C LYS A 173 11.99 4.88 -9.58
N PRO A 174 12.45 3.78 -8.96
CA PRO A 174 11.72 3.17 -7.85
C PRO A 174 11.58 4.18 -6.71
N LYS A 175 10.36 4.33 -6.19
CA LYS A 175 10.15 5.08 -4.94
C LYS A 175 10.39 4.12 -3.78
N PRO A 176 11.13 4.54 -2.74
CA PRO A 176 11.35 3.70 -1.58
C PRO A 176 10.03 3.38 -0.88
N ASP A 177 9.99 2.23 -0.24
CA ASP A 177 8.89 1.86 0.63
C ASP A 177 8.73 2.88 1.75
N ILE A 178 7.49 3.20 2.05
CA ILE A 178 7.15 4.16 3.10
C ILE A 178 6.88 3.33 4.36
N PRO A 179 7.42 3.66 5.53
CA PRO A 179 7.03 3.03 6.79
C PRO A 179 5.53 3.19 7.08
N LEU A 180 4.91 2.23 7.78
CA LEU A 180 3.46 2.22 8.00
C LEU A 180 2.98 3.47 8.75
N GLU A 181 3.75 3.89 9.73
CA GLU A 181 3.52 5.08 10.54
C GLU A 181 3.65 6.37 9.74
N GLU A 182 4.43 6.41 8.66
CA GLU A 182 4.58 7.60 7.81
C GLU A 182 3.56 7.63 6.66
N ASN A 183 2.85 6.54 6.44
CA ASN A 183 1.92 6.41 5.33
C ASN A 183 0.55 7.03 5.64
N LYS A 184 0.21 8.12 4.93
CA LYS A 184 -1.03 8.89 5.13
C LYS A 184 -2.30 8.09 4.81
N GLU A 185 -2.22 7.08 3.95
CA GLU A 185 -3.35 6.18 3.63
C GLU A 185 -3.86 5.42 4.86
N PHE A 186 -2.96 5.20 5.84
CA PHE A 186 -3.23 4.43 7.05
C PHE A 186 -3.49 5.29 8.28
N ARG A 187 -3.87 6.56 8.10
CA ARG A 187 -4.27 7.44 9.21
C ARG A 187 -5.40 6.85 10.07
N SER A 188 -6.24 5.98 9.51
CA SER A 188 -7.27 5.27 10.28
C SER A 188 -6.69 4.32 11.32
N ILE A 189 -5.54 3.69 11.07
CA ILE A 189 -4.84 2.82 12.02
C ILE A 189 -4.39 3.65 13.23
N LYS A 190 -3.81 4.83 12.99
CA LYS A 190 -3.44 5.77 14.08
C LYS A 190 -4.65 6.12 14.94
N ASN A 191 -5.82 6.36 14.33
CA ASN A 191 -7.05 6.60 15.07
C ASN A 191 -7.53 5.36 15.84
N SER A 192 -7.30 4.14 15.34
CA SER A 192 -7.62 2.91 16.07
C SER A 192 -6.77 2.76 17.32
N VAL A 193 -5.46 3.01 17.24
CA VAL A 193 -4.56 3.04 18.41
C VAL A 193 -5.07 4.00 19.49
N VAL A 194 -5.41 5.23 19.10
CA VAL A 194 -5.95 6.24 20.03
C VAL A 194 -7.26 5.75 20.67
N ARG A 195 -8.17 5.16 19.89
CA ARG A 195 -9.42 4.60 20.43
C ARG A 195 -9.17 3.47 21.43
N THR A 196 -8.27 2.55 21.11
CA THR A 196 -7.90 1.44 22.01
C THR A 196 -7.33 1.98 23.32
N ALA A 197 -6.43 2.97 23.27
CA ALA A 197 -5.89 3.60 24.49
C ALA A 197 -6.99 4.27 25.33
N VAL A 198 -7.95 4.98 24.70
CA VAL A 198 -9.09 5.57 25.41
C VAL A 198 -9.98 4.51 26.06
N LEU A 199 -10.18 3.35 25.42
CA LEU A 199 -10.94 2.24 26.02
C LEU A 199 -10.20 1.65 27.23
N MET A 200 -8.89 1.39 27.11
CA MET A 200 -8.05 0.92 28.22
C MET A 200 -8.05 1.91 29.40
N MET A 201 -7.99 3.22 29.10
CA MET A 201 -8.07 4.29 30.10
C MET A 201 -9.35 4.20 30.93
N LYS A 202 -10.51 4.10 30.27
CA LYS A 202 -11.82 3.99 30.94
C LYS A 202 -11.93 2.73 31.81
N LEU A 203 -11.38 1.62 31.34
CA LEU A 203 -11.36 0.36 32.11
C LEU A 203 -10.55 0.51 33.42
N SER A 204 -9.44 1.24 33.37
CA SER A 204 -8.61 1.51 34.56
C SER A 204 -9.30 2.38 35.60
N GLU A 205 -10.21 3.27 35.18
CA GLU A 205 -10.99 4.15 36.05
C GLU A 205 -12.17 3.42 36.72
N GLN A 206 -12.81 2.48 36.01
CA GLN A 206 -13.95 1.71 36.54
C GLN A 206 -13.55 0.66 37.60
N SER A 207 -12.34 0.13 37.52
CA SER A 207 -11.83 -0.90 38.44
C SER A 207 -11.41 -0.36 39.83
N GLN A 208 -11.60 0.95 40.07
CA GLN A 208 -11.35 1.61 41.36
C GLN A 208 -12.62 1.78 42.22
N GLN A 209 -13.77 1.26 41.79
CA GLN A 209 -15.01 1.20 42.58
C GLN A 209 -15.11 -0.13 43.36
N PRO A 210 -15.65 -0.18 44.60
CA PRO A 210 -15.71 -1.41 45.39
C PRO A 210 -16.76 -2.37 44.80
N ILE A 211 -16.38 -3.62 44.50
CA ILE A 211 -17.28 -4.64 43.93
C ILE A 211 -17.74 -5.59 45.03
N SER A 212 -19.04 -5.64 45.30
CA SER A 212 -19.74 -6.80 45.86
C SER A 212 -20.13 -7.76 44.73
N ALA A 213 -19.81 -9.05 44.86
CA ALA A 213 -20.06 -10.12 43.88
C ALA A 213 -20.86 -11.27 44.54
N PRO A 214 -21.41 -12.31 43.84
CA PRO A 214 -20.95 -12.84 42.55
C PRO A 214 -22.01 -13.46 41.59
N GLU A 215 -21.49 -14.11 40.54
CA GLU A 215 -22.06 -15.18 39.68
C GLU A 215 -22.71 -14.77 38.34
N ILE A 216 -22.08 -15.25 37.23
CA ILE A 216 -22.54 -15.50 35.83
C ILE A 216 -21.42 -15.19 34.80
N ASN A 217 -20.44 -14.33 35.11
CA ASN A 217 -19.50 -13.82 34.11
C ASN A 217 -18.44 -14.80 33.56
N SER A 218 -18.10 -15.90 34.23
CA SER A 218 -17.00 -16.77 33.75
C SER A 218 -17.42 -17.76 32.65
N ALA A 219 -18.67 -18.26 32.68
CA ALA A 219 -19.14 -19.26 31.71
C ALA A 219 -19.45 -18.66 30.33
N VAL A 220 -19.99 -17.44 30.29
CA VAL A 220 -20.32 -16.73 29.04
C VAL A 220 -19.06 -16.30 28.30
N THR A 221 -18.02 -15.86 29.03
CA THR A 221 -16.73 -15.46 28.46
C THR A 221 -15.97 -16.65 27.84
N GLY A 222 -16.16 -17.86 28.40
CA GLY A 222 -15.64 -19.10 27.83
C GLY A 222 -16.25 -19.48 26.49
N LEU A 223 -17.57 -19.28 26.30
CA LEU A 223 -18.26 -19.66 25.06
C LEU A 223 -18.07 -18.64 23.94
N VAL A 224 -18.03 -17.34 24.26
CA VAL A 224 -17.78 -16.29 23.26
C VAL A 224 -16.36 -16.39 22.70
N SER A 225 -15.36 -16.73 23.52
CA SER A 225 -13.98 -16.90 23.07
C SER A 225 -13.77 -18.18 22.25
N ILE A 226 -14.53 -19.26 22.48
CA ILE A 226 -14.52 -20.46 21.64
C ILE A 226 -15.16 -20.19 20.27
N LEU A 227 -16.27 -19.44 20.22
CA LEU A 227 -16.90 -19.02 18.96
C LEU A 227 -16.02 -18.04 18.16
N GLY A 228 -15.35 -17.11 18.84
CA GLY A 228 -14.36 -16.22 18.20
C GLY A 228 -13.21 -16.98 17.51
N ARG A 229 -12.71 -18.04 18.15
CA ARG A 229 -11.66 -18.90 17.58
C ARG A 229 -12.15 -19.73 16.38
N LEU A 230 -13.39 -20.19 16.38
CA LEU A 230 -13.93 -21.00 15.27
C LEU A 230 -14.24 -20.18 14.01
N PHE A 231 -14.64 -18.91 14.13
CA PHE A 231 -14.84 -18.03 12.98
C PHE A 231 -13.52 -17.41 12.44
N SER A 232 -12.56 -17.09 13.31
CA SER A 232 -11.23 -16.62 12.90
C SER A 232 -10.46 -17.68 12.09
N THR A 233 -10.60 -18.96 12.44
CA THR A 233 -9.84 -20.06 11.80
C THR A 233 -10.44 -20.50 10.44
N SER A 234 -11.72 -20.20 10.19
CA SER A 234 -12.40 -20.62 8.95
C SER A 234 -12.29 -19.57 7.82
N CYS A 235 -12.21 -18.27 8.13
CA CYS A 235 -12.13 -17.22 7.11
C CYS A 235 -10.71 -17.02 6.52
N GLN A 236 -9.67 -17.14 7.36
CA GLN A 236 -8.26 -16.93 6.96
C GLN A 236 -7.69 -18.05 6.06
N LYS A 237 -8.12 -19.31 6.27
CA LYS A 237 -7.59 -20.47 5.53
C LYS A 237 -8.06 -20.55 4.07
N GLN A 238 -9.18 -19.92 3.74
CA GLN A 238 -9.74 -19.92 2.39
C GLN A 238 -9.21 -18.76 1.52
N TYR A 239 -8.80 -17.63 2.12
CA TYR A 239 -8.28 -16.46 1.40
C TYR A 239 -6.79 -16.58 1.02
N ALA A 240 -5.95 -17.17 1.87
CA ALA A 240 -4.51 -17.35 1.59
C ALA A 240 -4.22 -18.29 0.39
N ARG A 241 -5.12 -19.24 0.10
CA ARG A 241 -4.94 -20.23 -0.99
C ARG A 241 -5.41 -19.75 -2.37
N LEU A 242 -6.25 -18.72 -2.45
CA LEU A 242 -6.78 -18.20 -3.71
C LEU A 242 -6.08 -16.91 -4.15
N ASN A 243 -5.62 -16.07 -3.20
CA ASN A 243 -5.03 -14.76 -3.54
C ASN A 243 -3.61 -14.86 -4.09
N THR A 244 -2.79 -15.79 -3.61
CA THR A 244 -1.39 -15.91 -4.04
C THR A 244 -1.23 -16.49 -5.44
N GLN A 245 -2.16 -17.35 -5.90
CA GLN A 245 -2.01 -18.07 -7.16
C GLN A 245 -2.69 -17.38 -8.35
N ILE A 246 -3.77 -16.64 -8.12
CA ILE A 246 -4.48 -15.88 -9.16
C ILE A 246 -3.80 -14.52 -9.39
N ASP A 247 -3.42 -13.83 -8.30
CA ASP A 247 -2.79 -12.52 -8.42
C ASP A 247 -1.33 -12.62 -8.90
N SER A 248 -0.58 -13.66 -8.52
CA SER A 248 0.79 -13.86 -9.03
C SER A 248 0.83 -14.05 -10.55
N LYS A 249 -0.07 -14.87 -11.10
CA LYS A 249 -0.18 -15.07 -12.56
C LYS A 249 -0.54 -13.79 -13.30
N LEU A 250 -1.44 -12.98 -12.73
CA LEU A 250 -1.82 -11.71 -13.33
C LEU A 250 -0.69 -10.67 -13.21
N LYS A 251 -0.02 -10.57 -12.06
CA LYS A 251 1.17 -9.72 -11.87
C LYS A 251 2.30 -10.09 -12.81
N SER A 252 2.58 -11.39 -12.98
CA SER A 252 3.55 -11.90 -13.95
C SER A 252 3.18 -11.46 -15.38
N LYS A 253 1.92 -11.62 -15.79
CA LYS A 253 1.45 -11.10 -17.10
C LYS A 253 1.56 -9.57 -17.23
N ILE A 254 1.33 -8.82 -16.15
CA ILE A 254 1.54 -7.36 -16.14
C ILE A 254 3.02 -7.04 -16.33
N ALA A 255 3.91 -7.76 -15.64
CA ALA A 255 5.36 -7.61 -15.76
C ALA A 255 5.86 -7.96 -17.17
N GLU A 256 5.42 -9.08 -17.73
CA GLU A 256 5.70 -9.49 -19.12
C GLU A 256 5.24 -8.43 -20.12
N LYS A 257 4.00 -7.93 -19.97
CA LYS A 257 3.48 -6.86 -20.84
C LYS A 257 4.30 -5.58 -20.69
N LYS A 258 4.71 -5.21 -19.47
CA LYS A 258 5.56 -4.03 -19.24
C LYS A 258 6.93 -4.19 -19.89
N LEU A 259 7.58 -5.34 -19.73
CA LEU A 259 8.84 -5.68 -20.39
C LEU A 259 8.72 -5.62 -21.91
N ALA A 260 7.67 -6.25 -22.45
CA ALA A 260 7.35 -6.20 -23.87
C ALA A 260 7.13 -4.76 -24.36
N GLN A 261 6.69 -3.83 -23.53
CA GLN A 261 6.52 -2.41 -23.91
C GLN A 261 7.74 -1.54 -23.55
N GLY A 262 8.88 -2.14 -23.17
CA GLY A 262 10.11 -1.44 -22.84
C GLY A 262 10.11 -0.68 -21.52
N LEU A 263 9.15 -0.98 -20.63
CA LEU A 263 9.13 -0.43 -19.27
C LEU A 263 10.05 -1.25 -18.37
N LYS A 264 10.83 -0.56 -17.53
CA LYS A 264 11.62 -1.21 -16.48
C LYS A 264 10.70 -1.72 -15.38
N ILE A 265 10.82 -3.00 -15.06
CA ILE A 265 10.20 -3.61 -13.88
C ILE A 265 11.18 -3.55 -12.71
N ASP A 266 10.67 -3.29 -11.51
CA ASP A 266 11.46 -3.32 -10.29
C ASP A 266 11.72 -4.80 -9.92
N ARG A 267 12.97 -5.27 -10.09
CA ARG A 267 13.38 -6.67 -9.90
C ARG A 267 13.45 -7.11 -8.43
N SER A 268 12.63 -6.52 -7.55
CA SER A 268 12.47 -7.06 -6.18
C SER A 268 11.59 -8.32 -6.15
N TYR A 269 11.04 -8.73 -7.30
CA TYR A 269 10.37 -10.01 -7.47
C TYR A 269 11.47 -11.09 -7.49
N LYS A 270 11.62 -11.83 -6.39
CA LYS A 270 12.39 -13.08 -6.39
C LYS A 270 11.63 -14.08 -7.25
N GLU A 271 12.03 -14.20 -8.51
CA GLU A 271 11.83 -15.41 -9.29
C GLU A 271 13.12 -16.22 -9.17
N ASP A 272 13.09 -17.22 -8.31
CA ASP A 272 13.97 -18.39 -8.45
C ASP A 272 13.49 -19.08 -9.74
N ILE A 273 14.11 -18.75 -10.86
CA ILE A 273 14.01 -19.52 -12.10
C ILE A 273 15.44 -19.85 -12.48
N ASP A 274 15.72 -21.16 -12.45
CA ASP A 274 17.00 -21.77 -12.75
C ASP A 274 17.56 -21.23 -14.09
N GLU A 275 18.76 -20.64 -14.01
CA GLU A 275 19.58 -20.29 -15.16
C GLU A 275 20.23 -21.56 -15.71
N ASP A 276 19.54 -22.26 -16.60
CA ASP A 276 20.17 -23.15 -17.57
C ASP A 276 19.82 -22.64 -18.97
N GLU A 277 20.63 -21.74 -19.51
CA GLU A 277 20.75 -21.55 -20.97
C GLU A 277 22.14 -21.01 -21.34
N GLU A 278 22.97 -21.97 -21.74
CA GLU A 278 23.91 -21.97 -22.87
C GLU A 278 24.88 -20.78 -23.05
N GLN A 279 26.15 -21.09 -22.78
CA GLN A 279 27.31 -20.41 -23.33
C GLN A 279 27.36 -20.55 -24.86
N GLU A 280 27.10 -19.48 -25.59
CA GLU A 280 27.68 -19.31 -26.94
C GLU A 280 28.84 -18.32 -26.88
N GLN A 281 30.04 -18.89 -27.04
CA GLN A 281 31.30 -18.17 -27.25
C GLN A 281 31.30 -17.53 -28.65
N GLY A 282 31.15 -16.21 -28.70
CA GLY A 282 31.47 -15.40 -29.87
C GLY A 282 32.86 -14.76 -29.73
N PHE A 283 33.94 -15.54 -29.92
CA PHE A 283 35.26 -14.96 -30.18
C PHE A 283 35.36 -14.58 -31.66
N GLY A 284 35.52 -13.29 -31.93
CA GLY A 284 35.78 -12.78 -33.27
C GLY A 284 37.16 -13.18 -33.81
N LEU A 285 37.29 -13.16 -35.13
CA LEU A 285 38.55 -13.01 -35.82
C LEU A 285 38.38 -12.09 -37.03
N SER A 286 39.35 -11.19 -37.17
CA SER A 286 39.51 -10.16 -38.18
C SER A 286 39.59 -10.68 -39.62
N LEU A 287 39.05 -9.89 -40.56
CA LEU A 287 39.82 -9.09 -41.53
C LEU A 287 38.88 -8.08 -42.21
#